data_AF-A0A8T0SSF0-F1
#
_entry.id   AF-A0A8T0SSF0-F1
#
_cell.length_a   1.000
_cell.length_b   1.000
_cell.length_c   1.000
_cell.angle_alpha   90.00
_cell.angle_beta   90.00
_cell.angle_gamma   90.00
#
_symmetry.space_group_name_H-M   'P 1'
#
loop_
_entity.id
_entity.type
_entity.pdbx_description
1 polymer ?
#
loop_
_entity_poly.entity_id
_entity_poly.type
_entity_poly.pdbx_seq_one_letter_code
_entity_poly.pdbx_strand_id
1 'polypeptide(L)'
;MPSCSSSNSGRKHLFVGFDSTMEIGLRGPTNLFGHPTDKQLIELDQALSQWDTDFEKVPLTKIVFGHFPLSFLALTESGKSIKDVFLKQSLAAYLCGHLHTRFGKNLKRYYHRAVQEPSLSEHYYQFNMHQGYAIQSNKENCSEEAAHVEEFWEWEMGDWRKSRSMRILAIDDGHVSYTDIDFRLGSKSIIILPTFPLDSRFMQRASASCDFKCHTKGASTFDTVRALVFSKQEIVSVSVKIYDSRPGTLEVVLDSEMKRVNSNDTRGHMYLAPWNWRAFEDPSPSRYWLQIEVMDITGDTSVSQLRPFSINGLTARVNWTWKEFFVIGIQWASIYHPALWCAISLIFSLLLAPQVSAVVFKDQFTYKSLYTNGNQRTLLKSLVGGFVWLFVELARVIPVWFLLLVYTIYLVFLPWLFGHPITEDGSLTYMTHRGWILKRPNSGNEVVHAGIPDVMVIVLPHLYFVLLPTIVILAAMAAERTAYREHYLSRSGKKKDDYYQKSRRQIEHEIFWNGRWIRKFLCLFCLVVLWKHWKLCRALVKAYAMNPLLHSPVLFFFIPAVMGFSIYKTSAI
;
A
#
# COMPACT_ATOMS: atom_id res chain seq x y z
N MET A 1 18.43 -8.66 -18.49
CA MET A 1 17.74 -9.35 -17.38
C MET A 1 18.38 -10.71 -17.14
N PRO A 2 18.63 -11.14 -15.89
CA PRO A 2 19.06 -12.50 -15.62
C PRO A 2 17.87 -13.45 -15.81
N SER A 3 18.01 -14.43 -16.69
CA SER A 3 17.09 -15.56 -16.83
C SER A 3 17.84 -16.85 -16.50
N CYS A 4 17.19 -17.74 -15.75
CA CYS A 4 17.70 -19.07 -15.47
C CYS A 4 16.65 -20.07 -15.89
N SER A 5 17.07 -21.10 -16.59
CA SER A 5 16.19 -22.08 -17.17
C SER A 5 16.71 -23.47 -16.82
N SER A 6 15.81 -24.35 -16.42
CA SER A 6 16.14 -25.71 -16.03
C SER A 6 15.13 -26.67 -16.64
N SER A 7 15.63 -27.76 -17.21
CA SER A 7 14.82 -28.88 -17.67
C SER A 7 15.16 -30.07 -16.79
N ASN A 8 14.17 -30.63 -16.10
CA ASN A 8 14.35 -31.83 -15.29
C ASN A 8 13.15 -32.75 -15.45
N SER A 9 13.41 -34.05 -15.64
CA SER A 9 12.38 -35.11 -15.71
C SER A 9 11.18 -34.80 -16.63
N GLY A 10 11.41 -34.22 -17.81
CA GLY A 10 10.34 -33.90 -18.76
C GLY A 10 9.48 -32.69 -18.37
N ARG A 11 10.00 -31.79 -17.52
CA ARG A 11 9.40 -30.49 -17.20
C ARG A 11 10.39 -29.35 -17.36
N LYS A 12 9.87 -28.18 -17.69
CA LYS A 12 10.65 -26.94 -17.83
C LYS A 12 10.31 -25.96 -16.72
N HIS A 13 11.33 -25.33 -16.16
CA HIS A 13 11.20 -24.26 -15.18
C HIS A 13 11.93 -23.03 -15.69
N LEU A 14 11.23 -21.89 -15.68
CA LEU A 14 11.75 -20.62 -16.14
C LEU A 14 11.73 -19.60 -15.00
N PHE A 15 12.89 -19.08 -14.65
CA PHE A 15 13.06 -18.00 -13.69
C PHE A 15 13.54 -16.75 -14.41
N VAL A 16 12.82 -15.64 -14.23
CA VAL A 16 13.21 -14.36 -14.81
C VAL A 16 13.32 -13.30 -13.72
N GLY A 17 14.49 -12.67 -13.64
CA GLY A 17 14.72 -11.54 -12.74
C GLY A 17 14.35 -10.23 -13.41
N PHE A 18 13.56 -9.41 -12.72
CA PHE A 18 13.11 -8.11 -13.19
C PHE A 18 13.64 -6.98 -12.31
N ASP A 19 14.44 -6.10 -12.90
CA ASP A 19 14.93 -4.89 -12.26
C ASP A 19 14.14 -3.68 -12.75
N SER A 20 13.42 -3.05 -11.82
CA SER A 20 12.64 -1.83 -12.04
C SER A 20 13.26 -0.63 -11.35
N THR A 21 14.51 -0.71 -10.90
CA THR A 21 15.18 0.46 -10.35
C THR A 21 15.41 1.51 -11.44
N MET A 22 15.29 2.77 -11.07
CA MET A 22 15.63 3.87 -11.96
C MET A 22 17.14 3.91 -12.18
N GLU A 23 17.56 4.24 -13.39
CA GLU A 23 18.97 4.58 -13.67
C GLU A 23 19.44 5.78 -12.81
N ILE A 24 18.52 6.69 -12.52
CA ILE A 24 18.77 7.87 -11.69
C ILE A 24 18.52 7.55 -10.22
N GLY A 25 19.52 7.77 -9.38
CA GLY A 25 19.44 7.53 -7.95
C GLY A 25 18.70 8.64 -7.21
N LEU A 26 17.38 8.50 -7.05
CA LEU A 26 16.63 9.32 -6.10
C LEU A 26 16.94 8.87 -4.67
N ARG A 27 17.01 9.85 -3.75
CA ARG A 27 17.24 9.58 -2.33
C ARG A 27 15.91 9.48 -1.60
N GLY A 28 15.84 8.61 -0.59
CA GLY A 28 14.67 8.53 0.27
C GLY A 28 14.38 9.88 0.94
N PRO A 29 13.13 10.38 0.93
CA PRO A 29 11.91 9.59 0.81
C PRO A 29 11.32 9.39 -0.60
N THR A 30 11.93 9.88 -1.69
CA THR A 30 11.34 9.79 -3.05
C THR A 30 11.93 8.67 -3.90
N ASN A 31 12.24 7.53 -3.30
CA ASN A 31 12.75 6.33 -3.96
C ASN A 31 11.95 5.08 -3.54
N LEU A 32 10.64 5.26 -3.47
CA LEU A 32 9.67 4.30 -2.96
C LEU A 32 9.18 3.34 -4.05
N PHE A 33 9.10 3.79 -5.30
CA PHE A 33 8.56 3.02 -6.41
C PHE A 33 9.67 2.49 -7.33
N GLY A 34 9.42 1.33 -7.92
CA GLY A 34 10.13 0.91 -9.13
C GLY A 34 9.51 1.57 -10.37
N HIS A 35 10.34 1.90 -11.35
CA HIS A 35 10.01 2.62 -12.57
C HIS A 35 10.36 1.77 -13.79
N PRO A 36 9.49 0.82 -14.17
CA PRO A 36 9.72 0.02 -15.34
C PRO A 36 9.58 0.88 -16.62
N THR A 37 10.40 0.59 -17.62
CA THR A 37 10.32 1.20 -18.96
C THR A 37 9.56 0.32 -19.95
N ASP A 38 9.01 0.90 -21.01
CA ASP A 38 8.33 0.14 -22.06
C ASP A 38 9.24 -0.91 -22.71
N LYS A 39 10.52 -0.57 -22.89
CA LYS A 39 11.53 -1.50 -23.40
C LYS A 39 11.71 -2.71 -22.47
N GLN A 40 11.82 -2.48 -21.16
CA GLN A 40 11.94 -3.56 -20.18
C GLN A 40 10.71 -4.47 -20.16
N LEU A 41 9.49 -3.92 -20.34
CA LEU A 41 8.27 -4.75 -20.43
C LEU A 41 8.29 -5.64 -21.68
N ILE A 42 8.77 -5.13 -22.81
CA ILE A 42 8.91 -5.92 -24.04
C ILE A 42 9.93 -7.03 -23.86
N GLU A 43 11.11 -6.72 -23.30
CA GLU A 43 12.16 -7.71 -23.01
C GLU A 43 11.66 -8.79 -22.04
N LEU A 44 10.87 -8.41 -21.03
CA LEU A 44 10.27 -9.34 -20.08
C LEU A 44 9.27 -10.28 -20.75
N ASP A 45 8.37 -9.75 -21.58
CA ASP A 45 7.39 -10.56 -22.32
C ASP A 45 8.10 -11.52 -23.28
N GLN A 46 9.14 -11.08 -23.97
CA GLN A 46 9.97 -11.92 -24.83
C GLN A 46 10.69 -13.02 -24.05
N ALA A 47 11.31 -12.69 -22.91
CA ALA A 47 11.99 -13.66 -22.06
C ALA A 47 11.03 -14.71 -21.50
N LEU A 48 9.81 -14.32 -21.14
CA LEU A 48 8.77 -15.23 -20.67
C LEU A 48 8.17 -16.09 -21.78
N SER A 49 8.17 -15.61 -23.02
CA SER A 49 7.60 -16.30 -24.17
C SER A 49 8.56 -17.28 -24.87
N GLN A 50 9.82 -17.33 -24.43
CA GLN A 50 10.89 -18.06 -25.15
C GLN A 50 10.63 -19.56 -25.38
N TRP A 51 9.75 -20.19 -24.59
CA TRP A 51 9.41 -21.61 -24.66
C TRP A 51 7.92 -21.87 -24.91
N ASP A 52 7.15 -20.84 -25.27
CA ASP A 52 5.72 -20.98 -25.58
C ASP A 52 5.48 -21.64 -26.94
N THR A 53 6.48 -21.61 -27.83
CA THR A 53 6.43 -22.17 -29.19
C THR A 53 6.98 -23.59 -29.29
N ASP A 54 7.41 -24.21 -28.19
CA ASP A 54 7.94 -25.56 -28.22
C ASP A 54 6.83 -26.56 -28.62
N PHE A 55 7.01 -27.22 -29.77
CA PHE A 55 6.06 -28.18 -30.34
C PHE A 55 5.78 -29.38 -29.43
N GLU A 56 6.77 -29.74 -28.62
CA GLU A 56 6.60 -30.67 -27.51
C GLU A 56 5.97 -29.88 -26.36
N LYS A 57 4.64 -30.01 -26.14
CA LYS A 57 3.84 -29.39 -25.07
C LYS A 57 4.35 -29.78 -23.65
N VAL A 58 5.60 -29.48 -23.33
CA VAL A 58 6.25 -29.80 -22.06
C VAL A 58 5.71 -28.86 -20.99
N PRO A 59 5.23 -29.36 -19.83
CA PRO A 59 4.73 -28.50 -18.76
C PRO A 59 5.79 -27.49 -18.31
N LEU A 60 5.45 -26.21 -18.40
CA LEU A 60 6.32 -25.08 -18.07
C LEU A 60 5.84 -24.37 -16.80
N THR A 61 6.72 -24.22 -15.80
CA THR A 61 6.48 -23.38 -14.62
C THR A 61 7.29 -22.09 -14.74
N LYS A 62 6.61 -20.95 -14.80
CA LYS A 62 7.23 -19.62 -14.87
C LYS A 62 7.20 -18.93 -13.50
N ILE A 63 8.35 -18.47 -13.01
CA ILE A 63 8.49 -17.70 -11.77
C ILE A 63 9.27 -16.43 -12.08
N VAL A 64 8.76 -15.28 -11.66
CA VAL A 64 9.45 -14.00 -11.79
C VAL A 64 9.87 -13.52 -10.40
N PHE A 65 11.01 -12.86 -10.30
CA PHE A 65 11.43 -12.22 -9.06
C PHE A 65 11.91 -10.79 -9.31
N GLY A 66 11.59 -9.89 -8.38
CA GLY A 66 11.91 -8.47 -8.48
C GLY A 66 11.98 -7.81 -7.12
N HIS A 67 12.43 -6.56 -7.06
CA HIS A 67 12.56 -5.87 -5.79
C HIS A 67 11.22 -5.35 -5.25
N PHE A 68 10.40 -4.70 -6.09
CA PHE A 68 9.21 -3.98 -5.64
C PHE A 68 7.93 -4.81 -5.81
N PRO A 69 6.98 -4.72 -4.88
CA PRO A 69 5.64 -5.27 -5.08
C PRO A 69 4.90 -4.41 -6.11
N LEU A 70 3.85 -4.96 -6.72
CA LEU A 70 3.09 -4.30 -7.78
C LEU A 70 2.40 -3.01 -7.29
N SER A 71 2.02 -2.93 -6.01
CA SER A 71 1.46 -1.70 -5.42
C SER A 71 2.46 -0.54 -5.33
N PHE A 72 3.76 -0.85 -5.44
CA PHE A 72 4.88 0.10 -5.46
C PHE A 72 5.64 0.05 -6.79
N LEU A 73 4.97 -0.28 -7.90
CA LEU A 73 5.49 -0.10 -9.25
C LEU A 73 4.73 1.02 -9.97
N ALA A 74 5.49 1.90 -10.62
CA ALA A 74 4.94 2.91 -11.51
C ALA A 74 4.49 2.28 -12.83
N LEU A 75 3.60 2.98 -13.53
CA LEU A 75 3.28 2.68 -14.92
C LEU A 75 4.42 3.13 -15.83
N THR A 76 4.58 2.49 -16.99
CA THR A 76 5.54 2.94 -18.00
C THR A 76 5.13 4.28 -18.61
N GLU A 77 5.99 4.88 -19.44
CA GLU A 77 5.68 6.12 -20.17
C GLU A 77 4.44 5.98 -21.06
N SER A 78 4.22 4.79 -21.66
CA SER A 78 3.01 4.49 -22.42
C SER A 78 1.79 4.08 -21.58
N GLY A 79 1.90 4.10 -20.25
CA GLY A 79 0.82 3.76 -19.32
C GLY A 79 0.59 2.26 -19.12
N LYS A 80 1.54 1.40 -19.53
CA LYS A 80 1.42 -0.06 -19.38
C LYS A 80 1.82 -0.51 -17.98
N SER A 81 1.15 -1.55 -17.49
CA SER A 81 1.48 -2.21 -16.23
C SER A 81 2.22 -3.52 -16.48
N ILE A 82 3.21 -3.82 -15.64
CA ILE A 82 3.84 -5.14 -15.61
C ILE A 82 2.85 -6.25 -15.23
N LYS A 83 1.80 -5.90 -14.47
CA LYS A 83 0.70 -6.82 -14.10
C LYS A 83 0.12 -7.51 -15.34
N ASP A 84 -0.02 -6.78 -16.44
CA ASP A 84 -0.65 -7.30 -17.65
C ASP A 84 0.25 -8.34 -18.34
N VAL A 85 1.57 -8.14 -18.30
CA VAL A 85 2.55 -9.12 -18.79
C VAL A 85 2.50 -10.39 -17.93
N PHE A 86 2.45 -10.25 -16.60
CA PHE A 86 2.37 -11.39 -15.68
C PHE A 86 1.09 -12.20 -15.84
N LEU A 87 -0.07 -11.53 -16.04
CA LEU A 87 -1.33 -12.20 -16.33
C LEU A 87 -1.30 -12.93 -17.67
N LYS A 88 -0.88 -12.25 -18.73
CA LYS A 88 -0.74 -12.81 -20.08
C LYS A 88 0.10 -14.10 -20.07
N GLN A 89 1.17 -14.11 -19.28
CA GLN A 89 2.12 -15.23 -19.19
C GLN A 89 1.72 -16.30 -18.14
N SER A 90 0.61 -16.12 -17.42
CA SER A 90 0.09 -16.99 -16.35
C SER A 90 1.17 -17.55 -15.42
N LEU A 91 1.85 -16.65 -14.71
CA LEU A 91 2.95 -17.04 -13.82
C LEU A 91 2.47 -17.90 -12.66
N ALA A 92 3.32 -18.83 -12.20
CA ALA A 92 3.05 -19.55 -10.96
C ALA A 92 3.16 -18.61 -9.75
N ALA A 93 4.20 -17.79 -9.71
CA ALA A 93 4.39 -16.75 -8.70
C ALA A 93 5.34 -15.63 -9.15
N TYR A 94 5.10 -14.44 -8.64
CA TYR A 94 5.99 -13.29 -8.60
C TYR A 94 6.51 -13.12 -7.17
N LEU A 95 7.83 -13.23 -7.00
CA LEU A 95 8.53 -13.09 -5.72
C LEU A 95 9.05 -11.66 -5.60
N CYS A 96 8.51 -10.89 -4.66
CA CYS A 96 8.91 -9.50 -4.43
C CYS A 96 9.48 -9.26 -3.03
N GLY A 97 10.11 -8.10 -2.83
CA GLY A 97 10.56 -7.59 -1.54
C GLY A 97 10.14 -6.14 -1.35
N HIS A 98 10.98 -5.32 -0.71
CA HIS A 98 10.77 -3.88 -0.42
C HIS A 98 10.07 -3.56 0.91
N LEU A 99 8.89 -4.12 1.17
CA LEU A 99 8.12 -3.88 2.41
C LEU A 99 8.61 -4.74 3.58
N HIS A 100 9.27 -5.85 3.26
CA HIS A 100 9.82 -6.81 4.23
C HIS A 100 8.70 -7.31 5.17
N THR A 101 8.99 -7.55 6.45
CA THR A 101 7.99 -7.97 7.46
C THR A 101 7.38 -6.81 8.25
N ARG A 102 7.57 -5.55 7.82
CA ARG A 102 7.20 -4.36 8.61
C ARG A 102 5.68 -4.19 8.75
N PHE A 103 4.92 -4.64 7.75
CA PHE A 103 3.48 -4.39 7.66
C PHE A 103 2.60 -5.62 7.89
N GLY A 104 3.22 -6.78 8.15
CA GLY A 104 2.53 -8.05 8.35
C GLY A 104 3.31 -9.21 7.78
N LYS A 105 2.77 -10.42 7.94
CA LYS A 105 3.28 -11.64 7.30
C LYS A 105 2.42 -12.07 6.10
N ASN A 106 1.24 -11.48 5.90
CA ASN A 106 0.31 -11.82 4.82
C ASN A 106 0.31 -10.78 3.70
N LEU A 107 1.50 -10.32 3.32
CA LEU A 107 1.70 -9.47 2.14
C LEU A 107 1.74 -10.34 0.89
N LYS A 108 0.57 -10.87 0.55
CA LYS A 108 0.36 -11.78 -0.57
C LYS A 108 -0.86 -11.30 -1.31
N ARG A 109 -0.85 -11.37 -2.62
CA ARG A 109 -1.97 -10.93 -3.46
C ARG A 109 -2.13 -11.90 -4.62
N TYR A 110 -3.37 -12.28 -4.88
CA TYR A 110 -3.71 -13.14 -5.99
C TYR A 110 -4.38 -12.33 -7.09
N TYR A 111 -3.89 -12.53 -8.30
CA TYR A 111 -4.36 -11.88 -9.50
C TYR A 111 -4.94 -12.94 -10.43
N HIS A 112 -6.11 -12.64 -10.98
CA HIS A 112 -6.68 -13.41 -12.06
C HIS A 112 -7.49 -12.48 -12.96
N ARG A 113 -7.49 -12.75 -14.27
CA ARG A 113 -8.36 -12.05 -15.21
C ARG A 113 -9.62 -12.89 -15.41
N ALA A 114 -10.74 -12.43 -14.84
CA ALA A 114 -12.04 -12.98 -15.20
C ALA A 114 -12.43 -12.48 -16.61
N VAL A 115 -13.25 -13.24 -17.34
CA VAL A 115 -13.74 -12.91 -18.70
C VAL A 115 -14.51 -11.57 -18.76
N GLN A 116 -14.87 -11.01 -17.60
CA GLN A 116 -15.57 -9.74 -17.49
C GLN A 116 -14.56 -8.59 -17.32
N GLU A 117 -14.73 -7.53 -18.11
CA GLU A 117 -13.92 -6.29 -18.04
C GLU A 117 -13.72 -5.85 -16.58
N PRO A 118 -12.48 -5.62 -16.14
CA PRO A 118 -12.20 -5.25 -14.76
C PRO A 118 -12.95 -3.98 -14.39
N SER A 119 -13.61 -3.98 -13.22
CA SER A 119 -14.30 -2.79 -12.77
C SER A 119 -13.32 -1.62 -12.58
N LEU A 120 -13.79 -0.39 -12.80
CA LEU A 120 -12.97 0.82 -12.63
C LEU A 120 -12.33 0.90 -11.21
N SER A 121 -12.96 0.28 -10.21
CA SER A 121 -12.45 0.19 -8.84
C SER A 121 -11.22 -0.72 -8.68
N GLU A 122 -11.13 -1.80 -9.46
CA GLU A 122 -10.01 -2.76 -9.41
C GLU A 122 -8.69 -2.17 -9.90
N HIS A 123 -8.76 -1.08 -10.67
CA HIS A 123 -7.60 -0.31 -11.09
C HIS A 123 -6.94 0.44 -9.92
N TYR A 124 -7.70 0.78 -8.87
CA TYR A 124 -7.21 1.58 -7.74
C TYR A 124 -6.93 0.77 -6.49
N TYR A 125 -7.76 -0.21 -6.18
CA TYR A 125 -7.57 -1.01 -4.97
C TYR A 125 -8.21 -2.39 -5.09
N GLN A 126 -7.80 -3.28 -4.18
CA GLN A 126 -8.39 -4.58 -3.97
C GLN A 126 -8.63 -4.75 -2.46
N PHE A 127 -9.84 -5.10 -2.05
CA PHE A 127 -10.17 -5.16 -0.60
C PHE A 127 -9.61 -6.40 0.11
N ASN A 128 -9.44 -7.50 -0.61
CA ASN A 128 -9.00 -8.79 -0.06
C ASN A 128 -7.89 -9.40 -0.89
N MET A 129 -7.30 -10.48 -0.40
CA MET A 129 -6.18 -11.15 -1.07
C MET A 129 -6.48 -11.68 -2.46
N HIS A 130 -7.73 -12.07 -2.74
CA HIS A 130 -8.17 -12.61 -4.03
C HIS A 130 -8.98 -11.59 -4.83
N GLN A 131 -8.69 -11.44 -6.13
CA GLN A 131 -9.29 -10.42 -6.99
C GLN A 131 -10.64 -10.88 -7.60
N GLY A 132 -11.69 -11.02 -6.80
CA GLY A 132 -13.05 -11.24 -7.33
C GLY A 132 -13.67 -12.58 -6.95
N TYR A 133 -14.93 -12.76 -7.34
CA TYR A 133 -15.74 -13.92 -6.97
C TYR A 133 -15.16 -15.19 -7.61
N ALA A 134 -15.08 -16.26 -6.81
CA ALA A 134 -14.73 -17.59 -7.31
C ALA A 134 -15.60 -17.89 -8.54
N ILE A 135 -14.96 -18.15 -9.67
CA ILE A 135 -15.65 -18.65 -10.85
C ILE A 135 -16.08 -20.08 -10.51
N GLN A 136 -17.29 -20.22 -9.95
CA GLN A 136 -18.03 -21.48 -10.01
C GLN A 136 -18.55 -21.61 -11.44
N SER A 137 -17.64 -21.86 -12.39
CA SER A 137 -18.05 -22.35 -13.69
C SER A 137 -18.45 -23.81 -13.52
N ASN A 138 -19.76 -24.03 -13.39
CA ASN A 138 -20.37 -25.37 -13.47
C ASN A 138 -20.30 -25.96 -14.90
N LYS A 139 -19.65 -25.27 -15.85
CA LYS A 139 -19.41 -25.71 -17.23
C LYS A 139 -17.98 -25.34 -17.66
N GLU A 140 -16.98 -25.96 -17.05
CA GLU A 140 -15.63 -25.97 -17.61
C GLU A 140 -15.57 -27.10 -18.64
N ASN A 141 -15.57 -26.75 -19.93
CA ASN A 141 -15.33 -27.73 -20.99
C ASN A 141 -13.88 -28.22 -20.85
N CYS A 142 -13.65 -29.52 -20.70
CA CYS A 142 -12.31 -30.10 -20.73
C CYS A 142 -11.71 -30.20 -22.15
N SER A 143 -12.17 -29.37 -23.09
CA SER A 143 -11.61 -29.26 -24.44
C SER A 143 -10.30 -28.47 -24.40
N GLU A 144 -9.32 -28.82 -25.25
CA GLU A 144 -8.03 -28.10 -25.34
C GLU A 144 -8.17 -26.60 -25.66
N GLU A 145 -9.32 -26.17 -26.20
CA GLU A 145 -9.69 -24.77 -26.49
C GLU A 145 -10.29 -24.02 -25.29
N ALA A 146 -10.36 -24.64 -24.11
CA ALA A 146 -10.84 -23.98 -22.90
C ALA A 146 -9.87 -22.85 -22.50
N ALA A 147 -10.42 -21.65 -22.34
CA ALA A 147 -9.66 -20.42 -22.15
C ALA A 147 -8.59 -20.56 -21.05
N HIS A 148 -7.33 -20.35 -21.44
CA HIS A 148 -6.20 -20.30 -20.53
C HIS A 148 -6.47 -19.29 -19.42
N VAL A 149 -6.48 -19.75 -18.16
CA VAL A 149 -6.70 -18.87 -17.02
C VAL A 149 -5.46 -18.01 -16.83
N GLU A 150 -5.60 -16.72 -17.09
CA GLU A 150 -4.57 -15.73 -16.79
C GLU A 150 -4.58 -15.44 -15.29
N GLU A 151 -3.56 -15.93 -14.59
CA GLU A 151 -3.46 -15.82 -13.13
C GLU A 151 -2.01 -15.77 -12.66
N PHE A 152 -1.78 -15.21 -11.47
CA PHE A 152 -0.53 -15.40 -10.75
C PHE A 152 -0.66 -15.00 -9.27
N TRP A 153 0.25 -15.53 -8.47
CA TRP A 153 0.47 -15.09 -7.09
C TRP A 153 1.56 -14.03 -7.01
N GLU A 154 1.32 -12.94 -6.29
CA GLU A 154 2.37 -12.06 -5.78
C GLU A 154 2.66 -12.41 -4.32
N TRP A 155 3.91 -12.70 -4.02
CA TRP A 155 4.36 -13.00 -2.66
C TRP A 155 5.51 -12.11 -2.23
N GLU A 156 5.23 -11.15 -1.36
CA GLU A 156 6.24 -10.38 -0.65
C GLU A 156 7.06 -11.30 0.27
N MET A 157 8.36 -11.09 0.27
CA MET A 157 9.32 -11.82 1.08
C MET A 157 9.76 -10.96 2.27
N GLY A 158 9.99 -11.63 3.40
CA GLY A 158 10.62 -10.99 4.56
C GLY A 158 12.08 -10.61 4.30
N ASP A 159 12.67 -9.87 5.22
CA ASP A 159 14.06 -9.44 5.12
C ASP A 159 15.00 -10.30 5.98
N TRP A 160 16.07 -10.77 5.36
CA TRP A 160 17.13 -11.52 6.04
C TRP A 160 17.98 -10.62 6.95
N ARG A 161 18.24 -9.36 6.58
CA ARG A 161 19.18 -8.50 7.31
C ARG A 161 18.65 -8.09 8.67
N LYS A 162 17.41 -7.57 8.74
CA LYS A 162 16.81 -7.08 10.00
C LYS A 162 15.79 -8.04 10.58
N SER A 163 14.89 -8.59 9.77
CA SER A 163 13.87 -9.52 10.29
C SER A 163 14.33 -10.96 10.37
N ARG A 164 15.53 -11.28 9.85
CA ARG A 164 16.10 -12.64 9.84
C ARG A 164 15.08 -13.66 9.33
N SER A 165 14.36 -13.28 8.28
CA SER A 165 13.34 -14.12 7.66
C SER A 165 13.86 -14.68 6.35
N MET A 166 13.55 -15.94 6.06
CA MET A 166 13.94 -16.64 4.83
C MET A 166 12.76 -17.48 4.33
N ARG A 167 12.56 -17.53 3.02
CA ARG A 167 11.59 -18.42 2.38
C ARG A 167 12.33 -19.55 1.68
N ILE A 168 11.86 -20.78 1.84
CA ILE A 168 12.26 -21.91 0.99
C ILE A 168 11.08 -22.21 0.09
N LEU A 169 11.32 -22.20 -1.22
CA LEU A 169 10.33 -22.49 -2.25
C LEU A 169 10.65 -23.84 -2.89
N ALA A 170 9.62 -24.64 -3.14
CA ALA A 170 9.71 -25.91 -3.84
C ALA A 170 8.75 -25.94 -5.02
N ILE A 171 9.21 -26.54 -6.12
CA ILE A 171 8.42 -26.85 -7.29
C ILE A 171 8.30 -28.38 -7.36
N ASP A 172 7.09 -28.88 -7.22
CA ASP A 172 6.79 -30.31 -7.18
C ASP A 172 5.65 -30.63 -8.13
N ASP A 173 5.95 -31.30 -9.23
CA ASP A 173 4.96 -31.66 -10.25
C ASP A 173 4.23 -30.44 -10.86
N GLY A 174 4.94 -29.30 -10.97
CA GLY A 174 4.37 -28.01 -11.38
C GLY A 174 3.58 -27.27 -10.30
N HIS A 175 3.46 -27.83 -9.08
CA HIS A 175 2.93 -27.14 -7.92
C HIS A 175 4.03 -26.32 -7.26
N VAL A 176 3.74 -25.05 -6.96
CA VAL A 176 4.69 -24.18 -6.27
C VAL A 176 4.24 -24.01 -4.83
N SER A 177 5.10 -24.40 -3.89
CA SER A 177 4.87 -24.31 -2.45
C SER A 177 6.02 -23.60 -1.77
N TYR A 178 5.80 -23.07 -0.58
CA TYR A 178 6.86 -22.47 0.21
C TYR A 178 6.64 -22.61 1.71
N THR A 179 7.72 -22.40 2.47
CA THR A 179 7.70 -22.25 3.93
C THR A 179 8.55 -21.06 4.33
N ASP A 180 8.03 -20.24 5.24
CA ASP A 180 8.71 -19.07 5.77
C ASP A 180 9.32 -19.38 7.13
N ILE A 181 10.62 -19.12 7.26
CA ILE A 181 11.44 -19.34 8.45
C ILE A 181 11.73 -17.99 9.09
N ASP A 182 11.45 -17.86 10.38
CA ASP A 182 11.77 -16.67 11.19
C ASP A 182 12.87 -17.04 12.18
N PHE A 183 14.12 -16.73 11.84
CA PHE A 183 15.28 -17.09 12.68
C PHE A 183 15.33 -16.29 13.99
N ARG A 184 14.47 -15.28 14.20
CA ARG A 184 14.33 -14.62 15.51
C ARG A 184 13.69 -15.53 16.56
N LEU A 185 12.92 -16.53 16.13
CA LEU A 185 12.36 -17.56 17.00
C LEU A 185 13.38 -18.66 17.33
N GLY A 186 14.64 -18.50 16.93
CA GLY A 186 15.71 -19.48 17.05
C GLY A 186 15.98 -20.23 15.74
N SER A 187 17.17 -20.84 15.62
CA SER A 187 17.46 -21.73 14.50
C SER A 187 16.76 -23.06 14.73
N LYS A 188 15.76 -23.40 13.90
CA LYS A 188 15.19 -24.75 13.93
C LYS A 188 16.24 -25.75 13.41
N SER A 189 16.44 -26.85 14.13
CA SER A 189 17.27 -27.98 13.68
C SER A 189 16.66 -28.67 12.47
N ILE A 190 15.32 -28.66 12.38
CA ILE A 190 14.52 -29.30 11.34
C ILE A 190 13.65 -28.25 10.62
N ILE A 191 13.67 -28.28 9.29
CA ILE A 191 12.81 -27.47 8.43
C ILE A 191 11.92 -28.41 7.62
N ILE A 192 10.62 -28.17 7.67
CA ILE A 192 9.61 -28.98 7.01
C ILE A 192 8.90 -28.12 5.97
N LEU A 193 8.96 -28.54 4.71
CA LEU A 193 8.30 -27.91 3.57
C LEU A 193 7.35 -28.92 2.93
N PRO A 194 6.06 -28.91 3.30
CA PRO A 194 5.12 -29.78 2.64
C PRO A 194 4.85 -29.27 1.22
N THR A 195 5.02 -30.12 0.21
CA THR A 195 4.96 -29.76 -1.21
C THR A 195 3.60 -30.04 -1.83
N PHE A 196 2.89 -31.06 -1.35
CA PHE A 196 1.53 -31.40 -1.77
C PHE A 196 0.75 -32.11 -0.64
N PRO A 197 -0.56 -31.84 -0.45
CA PRO A 197 -1.39 -30.85 -1.14
C PRO A 197 -1.04 -29.40 -0.76
N LEU A 198 -1.34 -28.45 -1.65
CA LEU A 198 -1.00 -27.03 -1.45
C LEU A 198 -1.85 -26.34 -0.37
N ASP A 199 -1.33 -25.24 0.19
CA ASP A 199 -2.12 -24.37 1.07
C ASP A 199 -3.23 -23.68 0.27
N SER A 200 -4.48 -24.00 0.59
CA SER A 200 -5.66 -23.49 -0.12
C SER A 200 -5.82 -21.98 0.01
N ARG A 201 -5.16 -21.35 0.99
CA ARG A 201 -5.22 -19.90 1.20
C ARG A 201 -4.29 -19.16 0.26
N PHE A 202 -3.05 -19.61 0.13
CA PHE A 202 -1.93 -18.78 -0.33
C PHE A 202 -1.14 -19.33 -1.52
N MET A 203 -1.37 -20.58 -1.91
CA MET A 203 -0.59 -21.28 -2.93
C MET A 203 -1.46 -21.91 -4.01
N GLN A 204 -2.74 -22.14 -3.71
CA GLN A 204 -3.71 -22.66 -4.66
C GLN A 204 -3.98 -21.67 -5.80
N ARG A 205 -4.02 -22.18 -7.03
CA ARG A 205 -4.36 -21.42 -8.22
C ARG A 205 -5.73 -21.82 -8.75
N ALA A 206 -6.39 -20.95 -9.51
CA ALA A 206 -7.73 -21.21 -10.05
C ALA A 206 -7.69 -22.29 -11.15
N SER A 207 -6.59 -22.38 -11.91
CA SER A 207 -6.35 -23.50 -12.84
C SER A 207 -6.44 -24.88 -12.18
N ALA A 208 -6.17 -24.99 -10.88
CA ALA A 208 -6.13 -26.28 -10.21
C ALA A 208 -7.49 -26.98 -10.09
N SER A 209 -8.60 -26.24 -10.08
CA SER A 209 -9.95 -26.83 -10.15
C SER A 209 -10.17 -27.50 -11.50
N CYS A 210 -9.73 -26.86 -12.59
CA CYS A 210 -9.77 -27.42 -13.93
C CYS A 210 -8.84 -28.63 -14.05
N ASP A 211 -7.61 -28.54 -13.54
CA ASP A 211 -6.65 -29.65 -13.52
C ASP A 211 -7.21 -30.88 -12.79
N PHE A 212 -7.91 -30.65 -11.67
CA PHE A 212 -8.55 -31.69 -10.89
C PHE A 212 -9.70 -32.37 -11.65
N LYS A 213 -10.63 -31.59 -12.22
CA LYS A 213 -11.81 -32.12 -12.95
C LYS A 213 -11.44 -32.81 -14.26
N CYS A 214 -10.49 -32.25 -14.99
CA CYS A 214 -10.11 -32.74 -16.32
C CYS A 214 -8.95 -33.76 -16.27
N HIS A 215 -8.42 -34.06 -15.08
CA HIS A 215 -7.30 -34.99 -14.87
C HIS A 215 -6.10 -34.72 -15.80
N THR A 216 -5.82 -33.43 -16.06
CA THR A 216 -4.76 -32.99 -16.98
C THR A 216 -3.37 -33.37 -16.47
N LYS A 217 -3.22 -33.42 -15.15
CA LYS A 217 -2.08 -34.03 -14.44
C LYS A 217 -2.51 -35.44 -14.05
N GLY A 218 -1.79 -36.45 -14.52
CA GLY A 218 -2.17 -37.86 -14.33
C GLY A 218 -2.53 -38.20 -12.88
N ALA A 219 -3.42 -39.17 -12.69
CA ALA A 219 -4.00 -39.54 -11.38
C ALA A 219 -2.93 -39.75 -10.27
N SER A 220 -1.73 -40.17 -10.64
CA SER A 220 -0.59 -40.41 -9.74
C SER A 220 -0.13 -39.18 -8.95
N THR A 221 -0.38 -37.96 -9.43
CA THR A 221 0.02 -36.73 -8.71
C THR A 221 -0.77 -36.54 -7.41
N PHE A 222 -2.01 -37.02 -7.36
CA PHE A 222 -2.91 -36.86 -6.21
C PHE A 222 -2.77 -38.00 -5.19
N ASP A 223 -2.14 -39.11 -5.55
CA ASP A 223 -2.12 -40.34 -4.76
C ASP A 223 -1.19 -40.28 -3.53
N THR A 224 -0.34 -39.26 -3.43
CA THR A 224 0.59 -39.12 -2.31
C THR A 224 0.59 -37.73 -1.70
N VAL A 225 0.65 -37.67 -0.37
CA VAL A 225 1.08 -36.48 0.38
C VAL A 225 2.60 -36.42 0.35
N ARG A 226 3.15 -35.22 0.10
CA ARG A 226 4.57 -35.04 -0.22
C ARG A 226 5.17 -33.90 0.59
N ALA A 227 6.39 -34.10 1.07
CA ALA A 227 7.12 -33.07 1.80
C ALA A 227 8.63 -33.21 1.68
N LEU A 228 9.32 -32.07 1.73
CA LEU A 228 10.76 -31.99 1.89
C LEU A 228 11.08 -31.72 3.36
N VAL A 229 11.98 -32.54 3.92
CA VAL A 229 12.46 -32.38 5.28
C VAL A 229 13.96 -32.17 5.25
N PHE A 230 14.41 -31.06 5.82
CA PHE A 230 15.81 -30.70 5.99
C PHE A 230 16.15 -30.79 7.47
N SER A 231 17.17 -31.58 7.81
CA SER A 231 17.67 -31.69 9.18
C SER A 231 19.19 -31.73 9.16
N LYS A 232 19.81 -31.25 10.26
CA LYS A 232 21.24 -31.47 10.52
C LYS A 232 21.53 -32.90 10.97
N GLN A 233 20.56 -33.51 11.63
CA GLN A 233 20.63 -34.85 12.20
C GLN A 233 19.84 -35.84 11.36
N GLU A 234 20.14 -37.13 11.52
CA GLU A 234 19.37 -38.18 10.89
C GLU A 234 17.94 -38.20 11.40
N ILE A 235 17.00 -38.43 10.48
CA ILE A 235 15.56 -38.42 10.76
C ILE A 235 15.14 -39.86 11.09
N VAL A 236 14.46 -40.04 12.22
CA VAL A 236 13.96 -41.35 12.67
C VAL A 236 12.57 -41.62 12.11
N SER A 237 11.67 -40.64 12.24
CA SER A 237 10.29 -40.80 11.77
C SER A 237 9.72 -39.50 11.22
N VAL A 238 8.88 -39.64 10.20
CA VAL A 238 8.08 -38.55 9.64
C VAL A 238 6.64 -39.04 9.56
N SER A 239 5.70 -38.29 10.12
CA SER A 239 4.28 -38.59 10.04
C SER A 239 3.50 -37.43 9.46
N VAL A 240 2.44 -37.76 8.72
CA VAL A 240 1.43 -36.81 8.27
C VAL A 240 0.19 -36.97 9.14
N LYS A 241 -0.32 -35.83 9.62
CA LYS A 241 -1.62 -35.74 10.28
C LYS A 241 -2.56 -34.84 9.48
N ILE A 242 -3.79 -35.32 9.29
CA ILE A 242 -4.86 -34.53 8.71
C ILE A 242 -5.97 -34.37 9.74
N TYR A 243 -6.41 -33.13 9.88
CA TYR A 243 -7.46 -32.74 10.81
C TYR A 243 -8.72 -32.32 10.07
N ASP A 244 -9.88 -32.65 10.62
CA ASP A 244 -11.18 -32.15 10.19
C ASP A 244 -11.65 -31.05 11.14
N SER A 245 -12.08 -29.91 10.59
CA SER A 245 -12.58 -28.76 11.34
C SER A 245 -14.11 -28.70 11.44
N ARG A 246 -14.86 -29.60 10.78
CA ARG A 246 -16.34 -29.64 10.84
C ARG A 246 -16.92 -29.67 12.26
N PRO A 247 -16.35 -30.43 13.23
CA PRO A 247 -16.91 -30.49 14.58
C PRO A 247 -16.76 -29.18 15.37
N GLY A 248 -16.04 -28.17 14.84
CA GLY A 248 -15.64 -26.96 15.56
C GLY A 248 -14.34 -27.13 16.35
N THR A 249 -13.90 -28.37 16.56
CA THR A 249 -12.57 -28.75 17.06
C THR A 249 -11.78 -29.45 15.96
N LEU A 250 -10.45 -29.34 15.98
CA LEU A 250 -9.57 -30.04 15.04
C LEU A 250 -9.41 -31.49 15.47
N GLU A 251 -10.13 -32.40 14.82
CA GLU A 251 -10.06 -33.84 15.08
C GLU A 251 -9.18 -34.54 14.05
N VAL A 252 -8.25 -35.39 14.49
CA VAL A 252 -7.37 -36.16 13.60
C VAL A 252 -8.20 -37.22 12.87
N VAL A 253 -8.22 -37.14 11.55
CA VAL A 253 -8.92 -38.10 10.67
C VAL A 253 -7.96 -38.98 9.86
N LEU A 254 -6.69 -38.58 9.78
CA LEU A 254 -5.60 -39.39 9.22
C LEU A 254 -4.35 -39.16 10.06
N ASP A 255 -3.70 -40.26 10.45
CA ASP A 255 -2.35 -40.27 10.98
C ASP A 255 -1.60 -41.40 10.27
N SER A 256 -0.52 -41.07 9.56
CA SER A 256 0.19 -42.04 8.72
C SER A 256 1.67 -41.71 8.64
N GLU A 257 2.50 -42.75 8.67
CA GLU A 257 3.94 -42.61 8.49
C GLU A 257 4.29 -42.31 7.03
N MET A 258 5.22 -41.38 6.82
CA MET A 258 5.74 -41.02 5.51
C MET A 258 7.06 -41.74 5.25
N LYS A 259 7.20 -42.32 4.05
CA LYS A 259 8.41 -43.04 3.64
C LYS A 259 9.35 -42.13 2.88
N ARG A 260 10.65 -42.22 3.20
CA ARG A 260 11.72 -41.52 2.48
C ARG A 260 11.83 -42.06 1.05
N VAL A 261 11.97 -41.15 0.08
CA VAL A 261 12.33 -41.50 -1.30
C VAL A 261 13.83 -41.77 -1.37
N ASN A 262 14.20 -42.89 -2.00
CA ASN A 262 15.60 -43.23 -2.22
C ASN A 262 16.22 -42.22 -3.19
N SER A 263 17.10 -41.35 -2.68
CA SER A 263 17.92 -40.45 -3.48
C SER A 263 19.36 -40.44 -2.96
N ASN A 264 20.30 -40.20 -3.87
CA ASN A 264 21.73 -40.06 -3.56
C ASN A 264 22.05 -38.69 -2.93
N ASP A 265 21.06 -37.83 -2.73
CA ASP A 265 21.25 -36.50 -2.16
C ASP A 265 21.60 -36.60 -0.69
N THR A 266 22.63 -35.86 -0.30
CA THR A 266 23.15 -35.84 1.08
C THR A 266 22.44 -34.82 1.97
N ARG A 267 21.61 -33.93 1.38
CA ARG A 267 20.98 -32.81 2.11
C ARG A 267 19.53 -32.61 1.71
N GLY A 268 18.62 -32.89 2.64
CA GLY A 268 17.18 -32.80 2.44
C GLY A 268 16.63 -34.02 1.74
N HIS A 269 15.56 -34.60 2.28
CA HIS A 269 14.92 -35.79 1.71
C HIS A 269 13.45 -35.54 1.44
N MET A 270 12.96 -36.12 0.36
CA MET A 270 11.54 -36.17 0.05
C MET A 270 10.90 -37.34 0.79
N TYR A 271 9.75 -37.07 1.40
CA TYR A 271 8.93 -38.06 2.09
C TYR A 271 7.56 -38.13 1.43
N LEU A 272 7.04 -39.34 1.29
CA LEU A 272 5.76 -39.63 0.63
C LEU A 272 4.88 -40.46 1.56
N ALA A 273 3.59 -40.12 1.65
CA ALA A 273 2.58 -40.98 2.26
C ALA A 273 1.42 -41.22 1.27
N PRO A 274 1.09 -42.47 0.94
CA PRO A 274 -0.08 -42.76 0.14
C PRO A 274 -1.35 -42.47 0.94
N TRP A 275 -2.39 -41.99 0.27
CA TRP A 275 -3.67 -41.67 0.90
C TRP A 275 -4.83 -41.80 -0.10
N ASN A 276 -6.05 -41.96 0.42
CA ASN A 276 -7.25 -41.90 -0.40
C ASN A 276 -7.73 -40.45 -0.55
N TRP A 277 -7.14 -39.71 -1.51
CA TRP A 277 -7.42 -38.29 -1.71
C TRP A 277 -8.90 -37.97 -1.95
N ARG A 278 -9.68 -38.90 -2.54
CA ARG A 278 -11.12 -38.74 -2.79
C ARG A 278 -11.93 -38.57 -1.50
N ALA A 279 -11.47 -39.13 -0.38
CA ALA A 279 -12.11 -38.95 0.92
C ALA A 279 -12.01 -37.51 1.45
N PHE A 280 -11.07 -36.72 0.91
CA PHE A 280 -10.80 -35.34 1.31
C PHE A 280 -11.36 -34.31 0.32
N GLU A 281 -12.19 -34.73 -0.63
CA GLU A 281 -12.94 -33.83 -1.50
C GLU A 281 -14.08 -33.15 -0.72
N ASP A 282 -14.12 -31.81 -0.75
CA ASP A 282 -15.14 -31.03 -0.05
C ASP A 282 -15.36 -29.65 -0.70
N PRO A 283 -16.59 -29.12 -0.70
CA PRO A 283 -16.86 -27.76 -1.17
C PRO A 283 -16.24 -26.64 -0.31
N SER A 284 -15.90 -26.90 0.95
CA SER A 284 -15.19 -25.95 1.81
C SER A 284 -13.67 -26.10 1.67
N PRO A 285 -12.97 -25.10 1.12
CA PRO A 285 -11.51 -25.15 0.92
C PRO A 285 -10.70 -25.11 2.23
N SER A 286 -11.37 -25.01 3.38
CA SER A 286 -10.74 -24.85 4.70
C SER A 286 -11.19 -25.91 5.72
N ARG A 287 -11.89 -26.95 5.26
CA ARG A 287 -12.36 -28.03 6.13
C ARG A 287 -11.20 -28.89 6.65
N TYR A 288 -10.34 -29.35 5.76
CA TYR A 288 -9.24 -30.24 6.11
C TYR A 288 -7.92 -29.47 6.26
N TRP A 289 -7.15 -29.85 7.29
CA TRP A 289 -5.88 -29.21 7.63
C TRP A 289 -4.76 -30.24 7.69
N LEU A 290 -3.63 -29.91 7.08
CA LEU A 290 -2.42 -30.74 7.00
C LEU A 290 -1.39 -30.25 8.02
N GLN A 291 -0.79 -31.21 8.73
CA GLN A 291 0.40 -31.00 9.54
C GLN A 291 1.35 -32.18 9.35
N ILE A 292 2.65 -31.90 9.33
CA ILE A 292 3.70 -32.91 9.26
C ILE A 292 4.54 -32.81 10.51
N GLU A 293 4.77 -33.95 11.15
CA GLU A 293 5.59 -34.08 12.34
C GLU A 293 6.84 -34.89 12.00
N VAL A 294 7.98 -34.44 12.50
CA VAL A 294 9.28 -35.06 12.26
C VAL A 294 9.97 -35.25 13.59
N MET A 295 10.56 -36.42 13.78
CA MET A 295 11.42 -36.74 14.92
C MET A 295 12.81 -37.10 14.40
N ASP A 296 13.84 -36.50 14.97
CA ASP A 296 15.23 -36.86 14.68
C ASP A 296 15.80 -37.87 15.67
N ILE A 297 17.03 -38.32 15.41
CA ILE A 297 17.74 -39.30 16.24
C ILE A 297 18.05 -38.82 17.67
N THR A 298 18.02 -37.50 17.90
CA THR A 298 18.19 -36.93 19.25
C THR A 298 16.90 -36.93 20.06
N GLY A 299 15.77 -37.30 19.42
CA GLY A 299 14.44 -37.25 20.02
C GLY A 299 13.79 -35.87 19.89
N ASP A 300 14.41 -34.92 19.19
CA ASP A 300 13.84 -33.60 18.95
C ASP A 300 12.70 -33.72 17.94
N THR A 301 11.50 -33.28 18.35
CA THR A 301 10.33 -33.25 17.48
C THR A 301 10.09 -31.85 16.92
N SER A 302 9.87 -31.76 15.62
CA SER A 302 9.47 -30.53 14.94
C SER A 302 8.20 -30.73 14.15
N VAL A 303 7.34 -29.72 14.16
CA VAL A 303 6.06 -29.74 13.43
C VAL A 303 6.02 -28.63 12.38
N SER A 304 5.40 -28.94 11.24
CA SER A 304 5.10 -27.95 10.20
C SER A 304 4.04 -26.98 10.68
N GLN A 305 3.93 -25.84 10.00
CA GLN A 305 2.76 -24.98 10.18
C GLN A 305 1.50 -25.74 9.77
N LEU A 306 0.45 -25.64 10.59
CA LEU A 306 -0.86 -26.17 10.29
C LEU A 306 -1.47 -25.36 9.13
N ARG A 307 -1.83 -26.03 8.04
CA ARG A 307 -2.35 -25.36 6.83
C ARG A 307 -3.59 -26.05 6.28
N PRO A 308 -4.62 -25.31 5.84
CA PRO A 308 -5.76 -25.90 5.18
C PRO A 308 -5.37 -26.27 3.75
N PHE A 309 -6.02 -27.29 3.21
CA PHE A 309 -5.87 -27.64 1.80
C PHE A 309 -7.22 -27.98 1.19
N SER A 310 -7.25 -27.95 -0.15
CA SER A 310 -8.42 -28.30 -0.96
C SER A 310 -7.93 -29.13 -2.12
N ILE A 311 -8.32 -30.40 -2.15
CA ILE A 311 -7.88 -31.33 -3.20
C ILE A 311 -8.53 -31.02 -4.55
N ASN A 312 -9.79 -30.55 -4.53
CA ASN A 312 -10.56 -30.08 -5.68
C ASN A 312 -10.15 -28.67 -6.17
N GLY A 313 -9.07 -28.11 -5.63
CA GLY A 313 -8.46 -26.89 -6.12
C GLY A 313 -9.17 -25.58 -5.78
N LEU A 314 -10.06 -25.59 -4.78
CA LEU A 314 -10.76 -24.41 -4.29
C LEU A 314 -9.86 -23.56 -3.39
N THR A 315 -10.03 -22.24 -3.47
CA THR A 315 -9.24 -21.27 -2.69
C THR A 315 -9.97 -20.82 -1.42
N ALA A 316 -9.30 -20.90 -0.28
CA ALA A 316 -9.80 -20.38 0.98
C ALA A 316 -9.64 -18.86 1.03
N ARG A 317 -10.69 -18.17 1.49
CA ARG A 317 -10.69 -16.71 1.61
C ARG A 317 -9.87 -16.28 2.81
N VAL A 318 -8.98 -15.31 2.61
CA VAL A 318 -8.22 -14.65 3.67
C VAL A 318 -8.41 -13.14 3.53
N ASN A 319 -8.76 -12.51 4.65
CA ASN A 319 -8.94 -11.06 4.73
C ASN A 319 -7.62 -10.41 5.16
N TRP A 320 -7.29 -9.28 4.54
CA TRP A 320 -6.16 -8.47 4.98
C TRP A 320 -6.52 -7.66 6.22
N THR A 321 -5.52 -7.40 7.05
CA THR A 321 -5.61 -6.32 8.04
C THR A 321 -5.57 -4.96 7.34
N TRP A 322 -6.04 -3.91 8.00
CA TRP A 322 -5.96 -2.54 7.47
C TRP A 322 -4.55 -2.11 7.05
N LYS A 323 -3.52 -2.58 7.78
CA LYS A 323 -2.12 -2.29 7.44
C LYS A 323 -1.70 -2.97 6.15
N GLU A 324 -2.03 -4.25 5.98
CA GLU A 324 -1.73 -5.04 4.78
C GLU A 324 -2.48 -4.46 3.57
N PHE A 325 -3.79 -4.20 3.71
CA PHE A 325 -4.59 -3.56 2.66
C PHE A 325 -3.99 -2.23 2.19
N PHE A 326 -3.56 -1.37 3.12
CA PHE A 326 -2.99 -0.07 2.78
C PHE A 326 -1.71 -0.17 1.94
N VAL A 327 -0.87 -1.20 2.14
CA VAL A 327 0.40 -1.33 1.41
C VAL A 327 0.33 -2.19 0.15
N ILE A 328 -0.43 -3.30 0.14
CA ILE A 328 -0.49 -4.22 -1.01
C ILE A 328 -1.83 -4.18 -1.76
N GLY A 329 -2.91 -3.81 -1.08
CA GLY A 329 -4.24 -3.73 -1.68
C GLY A 329 -4.42 -2.49 -2.56
N ILE A 330 -3.85 -1.37 -2.14
CA ILE A 330 -3.94 -0.08 -2.83
C ILE A 330 -2.86 0.05 -3.91
N GLN A 331 -3.27 0.43 -5.12
CA GLN A 331 -2.38 0.75 -6.24
C GLN A 331 -2.01 2.24 -6.17
N TRP A 332 -0.97 2.56 -5.41
CA TRP A 332 -0.59 3.94 -5.08
C TRP A 332 -0.20 4.77 -6.29
N ALA A 333 0.40 4.15 -7.31
CA ALA A 333 0.77 4.83 -8.55
C ALA A 333 -0.45 5.39 -9.28
N SER A 334 -1.51 4.58 -9.44
CA SER A 334 -2.76 5.02 -10.07
C SER A 334 -3.53 6.02 -9.22
N ILE A 335 -3.45 5.94 -7.88
CA ILE A 335 -4.17 6.83 -6.96
C ILE A 335 -3.53 8.21 -6.84
N TYR A 336 -2.24 8.35 -7.11
CA TYR A 336 -1.52 9.61 -6.86
C TYR A 336 -2.19 10.83 -7.52
N HIS A 337 -2.48 10.74 -8.82
CA HIS A 337 -3.07 11.85 -9.57
C HIS A 337 -4.49 12.20 -9.11
N PRO A 338 -5.44 11.24 -8.98
CA PRO A 338 -6.74 11.51 -8.38
C PRO A 338 -6.64 12.13 -6.99
N ALA A 339 -5.82 11.57 -6.09
CA ALA A 339 -5.69 12.06 -4.72
C ALA A 339 -5.12 13.48 -4.65
N LEU A 340 -4.16 13.81 -5.54
CA LEU A 340 -3.57 15.14 -5.67
C LEU A 340 -4.62 16.16 -6.11
N TRP A 341 -5.35 15.88 -7.20
CA TRP A 341 -6.36 16.80 -7.71
C TRP A 341 -7.53 16.96 -6.75
N CYS A 342 -7.97 15.89 -6.08
CA CYS A 342 -8.94 15.98 -5.00
C CYS A 342 -8.49 16.92 -3.87
N ALA A 343 -7.22 16.83 -3.45
CA ALA A 343 -6.69 17.71 -2.39
C ALA A 343 -6.63 19.17 -2.86
N ILE A 344 -6.12 19.42 -4.07
CA ILE A 344 -6.01 20.75 -4.65
C ILE A 344 -7.41 21.38 -4.81
N SER A 345 -8.36 20.65 -5.41
CA SER A 345 -9.74 21.10 -5.59
C SER A 345 -10.39 21.41 -4.25
N LEU A 346 -10.25 20.54 -3.25
CA LEU A 346 -10.78 20.78 -1.91
C LEU A 346 -10.21 22.06 -1.29
N ILE A 347 -8.89 22.26 -1.37
CA ILE A 347 -8.22 23.44 -0.82
C ILE A 347 -8.69 24.71 -1.53
N PHE A 348 -8.76 24.73 -2.87
CA PHE A 348 -9.27 25.87 -3.61
C PHE A 348 -10.74 26.15 -3.31
N SER A 349 -11.58 25.11 -3.19
CA SER A 349 -12.98 25.27 -2.80
C SER A 349 -13.13 25.91 -1.42
N LEU A 350 -12.32 25.51 -0.44
CA LEU A 350 -12.31 26.08 0.91
C LEU A 350 -11.81 27.53 0.97
N LEU A 351 -11.03 27.99 -0.02
CA LEU A 351 -10.54 29.37 -0.08
C LEU A 351 -11.44 30.28 -0.93
N LEU A 352 -11.93 29.81 -2.07
CA LEU A 352 -12.65 30.63 -3.05
C LEU A 352 -14.16 30.69 -2.82
N ALA A 353 -14.81 29.55 -2.51
CA ALA A 353 -16.27 29.54 -2.32
C ALA A 353 -16.74 30.45 -1.17
N PRO A 354 -16.04 30.52 -0.02
CA PRO A 354 -16.42 31.42 1.07
C PRO A 354 -16.24 32.90 0.72
N GLN A 355 -15.28 33.24 -0.16
CA GLN A 355 -15.10 34.61 -0.64
C GLN A 355 -16.29 35.04 -1.51
N VAL A 356 -16.76 34.17 -2.40
CA VAL A 356 -17.98 34.42 -3.18
C VAL A 356 -19.18 34.58 -2.24
N SER A 357 -19.30 33.69 -1.24
CA SER A 357 -20.38 33.78 -0.24
C SER A 357 -20.33 35.08 0.56
N ALA A 358 -19.14 35.53 0.99
CA ALA A 358 -18.94 36.77 1.73
C ALA A 358 -19.34 38.02 0.91
N VAL A 359 -19.10 37.99 -0.41
CA VAL A 359 -19.44 39.09 -1.32
C VAL A 359 -20.95 39.11 -1.63
N VAL A 360 -21.55 37.94 -1.88
CA VAL A 360 -22.96 37.81 -2.30
C VAL A 360 -23.93 37.94 -1.12
N PHE A 361 -23.60 37.37 0.03
CA PHE A 361 -24.52 37.23 1.17
C PHE A 361 -24.11 38.09 2.37
N LYS A 362 -23.61 39.31 2.13
CA LYS A 362 -23.00 40.23 3.11
C LYS A 362 -23.64 40.22 4.52
N ASP A 363 -24.96 40.09 4.60
CA ASP A 363 -25.72 40.15 5.87
C ASP A 363 -26.30 38.81 6.38
N GLN A 364 -26.32 37.72 5.58
CA GLN A 364 -26.99 36.47 5.97
C GLN A 364 -26.14 35.50 6.82
N PHE A 365 -24.81 35.59 6.75
CA PHE A 365 -23.88 34.75 7.52
C PHE A 365 -23.16 35.56 8.62
N THR A 366 -23.92 36.25 9.46
CA THR A 366 -23.41 36.87 10.69
C THR A 366 -23.62 35.94 11.88
N TYR A 367 -22.74 36.02 12.89
CA TYR A 367 -22.86 35.25 14.14
C TYR A 367 -24.27 35.34 14.76
N LYS A 368 -24.89 36.54 14.67
CA LYS A 368 -26.29 36.75 15.06
C LYS A 368 -27.30 35.90 14.28
N SER A 369 -27.19 35.76 12.95
CA SER A 369 -28.17 34.99 12.15
C SER A 369 -28.17 33.49 12.46
N LEU A 370 -27.06 32.96 12.99
CA LEU A 370 -26.94 31.58 13.45
C LEU A 370 -27.61 31.36 14.82
N TYR A 371 -27.68 32.40 15.67
CA TYR A 371 -28.22 32.33 17.03
C TYR A 371 -29.66 32.86 17.17
N THR A 372 -30.13 33.76 16.28
CA THR A 372 -31.42 34.46 16.44
C THR A 372 -32.64 33.73 15.88
N ASN A 373 -32.48 32.66 15.09
CA ASN A 373 -33.62 31.90 14.54
C ASN A 373 -33.85 30.60 15.34
N GLY A 374 -34.83 30.66 16.24
CA GLY A 374 -35.20 29.60 17.17
C GLY A 374 -35.82 28.34 16.56
N ASN A 375 -35.66 27.25 17.31
CA ASN A 375 -36.43 26.01 17.41
C ASN A 375 -36.72 25.09 16.20
N GLN A 376 -36.27 25.37 14.97
CA GLN A 376 -36.51 24.42 13.86
C GLN A 376 -35.38 24.32 12.82
N ARG A 377 -34.12 24.18 13.26
CA ARG A 377 -33.01 23.76 12.39
C ARG A 377 -32.56 22.35 12.72
N THR A 378 -32.59 21.47 11.72
CA THR A 378 -31.94 20.15 11.79
C THR A 378 -30.46 20.34 12.13
N LEU A 379 -29.94 19.50 13.03
CA LEU A 379 -28.55 19.55 13.52
C LEU A 379 -27.52 19.64 12.39
N LEU A 380 -27.78 18.96 11.27
CA LEU A 380 -26.99 19.01 10.04
C LEU A 380 -26.92 20.41 9.41
N LYS A 381 -28.05 21.15 9.33
CA LYS A 381 -28.07 22.52 8.79
C LYS A 381 -27.29 23.50 9.67
N SER A 382 -27.30 23.29 10.99
CA SER A 382 -26.51 24.08 11.93
C SER A 382 -25.01 23.80 11.79
N LEU A 383 -24.62 22.53 11.67
CA LEU A 383 -23.21 22.15 11.44
C LEU A 383 -22.68 22.66 10.10
N VAL A 384 -23.44 22.49 9.01
CA VAL A 384 -23.04 22.99 7.68
C VAL A 384 -22.98 24.52 7.68
N GLY A 385 -23.97 25.20 8.27
CA GLY A 385 -23.97 26.66 8.38
C GLY A 385 -22.81 27.19 9.23
N GLY A 386 -22.49 26.51 10.34
CA GLY A 386 -21.33 26.83 11.18
C GLY A 386 -20.01 26.61 10.43
N PHE A 387 -19.88 25.51 9.69
CA PHE A 387 -18.70 25.23 8.87
C PHE A 387 -18.50 26.31 7.80
N VAL A 388 -19.54 26.66 7.02
CA VAL A 388 -19.46 27.73 6.02
C VAL A 388 -19.07 29.06 6.66
N TRP A 389 -19.66 29.38 7.82
CA TRP A 389 -19.36 30.61 8.56
C TRP A 389 -17.87 30.72 8.94
N LEU A 390 -17.23 29.63 9.39
CA LEU A 390 -15.80 29.62 9.72
C LEU A 390 -14.94 30.16 8.58
N PHE A 391 -15.17 29.66 7.36
CA PHE A 391 -14.36 30.07 6.21
C PHE A 391 -14.78 31.42 5.64
N VAL A 392 -16.03 31.86 5.82
CA VAL A 392 -16.45 33.24 5.49
C VAL A 392 -15.70 34.23 6.39
N GLU A 393 -15.53 33.93 7.67
CA GLU A 393 -14.72 34.77 8.58
C GLU A 393 -13.24 34.77 8.19
N LEU A 394 -12.69 33.63 7.72
CA LEU A 394 -11.33 33.59 7.16
C LEU A 394 -11.20 34.53 5.95
N ALA A 395 -12.17 34.50 5.04
CA ALA A 395 -12.20 35.32 3.83
C ALA A 395 -12.26 36.83 4.15
N ARG A 396 -12.88 37.21 5.28
CA ARG A 396 -12.87 38.60 5.80
C ARG A 396 -11.50 39.05 6.31
N VAL A 397 -10.60 38.12 6.69
CA VAL A 397 -9.20 38.43 7.02
C VAL A 397 -8.36 38.42 5.74
N ILE A 398 -8.62 39.39 4.87
CA ILE A 398 -8.02 39.55 3.53
C ILE A 398 -6.52 39.20 3.46
N PRO A 399 -5.62 39.75 4.33
CA PRO A 399 -4.19 39.46 4.19
C PRO A 399 -3.85 37.99 4.47
N VAL A 400 -4.53 37.33 5.41
CA VAL A 400 -4.29 35.91 5.73
C VAL A 400 -4.83 35.03 4.61
N TRP A 401 -6.05 35.29 4.16
CA TRP A 401 -6.67 34.58 3.05
C TRP A 401 -5.85 34.68 1.77
N PHE A 402 -5.39 35.88 1.41
CA PHE A 402 -4.59 36.12 0.21
C PHE A 402 -3.25 35.37 0.26
N LEU A 403 -2.57 35.37 1.41
CA LEU A 403 -1.33 34.59 1.60
C LEU A 403 -1.58 33.09 1.36
N LEU A 404 -2.64 32.52 1.93
CA LEU A 404 -2.99 31.11 1.73
C LEU A 404 -3.30 30.79 0.26
N LEU A 405 -4.00 31.68 -0.45
CA LEU A 405 -4.32 31.53 -1.86
C LEU A 405 -3.04 31.56 -2.73
N VAL A 406 -2.18 32.57 -2.53
CA VAL A 406 -0.91 32.69 -3.25
C VAL A 406 -0.03 31.47 -3.01
N TYR A 407 0.02 30.95 -1.78
CA TYR A 407 0.76 29.73 -1.48
C TYR A 407 0.20 28.49 -2.17
N THR A 408 -1.12 28.36 -2.23
CA THR A 408 -1.75 27.25 -2.95
C THR A 408 -1.41 27.32 -4.45
N ILE A 409 -1.45 28.51 -5.05
CA ILE A 409 -1.02 28.74 -6.44
C ILE A 409 0.48 28.40 -6.61
N TYR A 410 1.32 28.83 -5.69
CA TYR A 410 2.76 28.50 -5.68
C TYR A 410 2.98 26.99 -5.71
N LEU A 411 2.28 26.21 -4.88
CA LEU A 411 2.44 24.75 -4.84
C LEU A 411 1.99 24.04 -6.14
N VAL A 412 1.14 24.66 -6.95
CA VAL A 412 0.72 24.09 -8.24
C VAL A 412 1.73 24.40 -9.34
N PHE A 413 2.19 25.65 -9.44
CA PHE A 413 2.96 26.11 -10.60
C PHE A 413 4.47 26.19 -10.38
N LEU A 414 4.91 26.36 -9.14
CA LEU A 414 6.32 26.66 -8.84
C LEU A 414 7.04 25.45 -8.24
N PRO A 415 8.38 25.40 -8.38
CA PRO A 415 9.19 24.37 -7.75
C PRO A 415 9.07 24.40 -6.23
N TRP A 416 8.88 23.23 -5.62
CA TRP A 416 8.79 23.11 -4.17
C TRP A 416 10.16 23.12 -3.51
N LEU A 417 11.12 22.44 -4.15
CA LEU A 417 12.46 22.24 -3.61
C LEU A 417 13.49 22.10 -4.74
N PHE A 418 14.69 22.59 -4.46
CA PHE A 418 15.88 22.43 -5.29
C PHE A 418 16.84 21.47 -4.59
N GLY A 419 17.47 20.56 -5.33
CA GLY A 419 18.35 19.57 -4.73
C GLY A 419 19.21 18.86 -5.77
N HIS A 420 20.16 18.08 -5.26
CA HIS A 420 21.06 17.27 -6.09
C HIS A 420 20.59 15.81 -6.04
N PRO A 421 19.86 15.31 -7.06
CA PRO A 421 19.68 13.88 -7.24
C PRO A 421 21.04 13.23 -7.56
N ILE A 422 21.16 11.91 -7.35
CA ILE A 422 22.38 11.19 -7.73
C ILE A 422 22.33 10.96 -9.24
N THR A 423 22.85 11.93 -9.99
CA THR A 423 23.06 11.88 -11.44
C THR A 423 24.55 12.00 -11.74
N GLU A 424 24.98 11.51 -12.92
CA GLU A 424 26.39 11.59 -13.35
C GLU A 424 26.88 13.06 -13.42
N ASP A 425 26.00 13.98 -13.81
CA ASP A 425 26.33 15.40 -14.00
C ASP A 425 26.34 16.21 -12.69
N GLY A 426 25.81 15.67 -11.58
CA GLY A 426 25.69 16.37 -10.29
C GLY A 426 24.87 17.67 -10.31
N SER A 427 24.15 17.95 -11.39
CA SER A 427 23.48 19.23 -11.61
C SER A 427 22.35 19.49 -10.60
N LEU A 428 22.19 20.76 -10.23
CA LEU A 428 21.08 21.19 -9.38
C LEU A 428 19.78 21.04 -10.16
N THR A 429 18.85 20.22 -9.65
CA THR A 429 17.52 20.06 -10.23
C THR A 429 16.45 20.51 -9.24
N TYR A 430 15.21 20.52 -9.69
CA TYR A 430 14.08 20.94 -8.87
C TYR A 430 12.91 19.98 -8.99
N MET A 431 12.14 19.91 -7.90
CA MET A 431 10.99 19.04 -7.78
C MET A 431 9.71 19.87 -7.82
N THR A 432 8.72 19.34 -8.53
CA THR A 432 7.35 19.86 -8.57
C THR A 432 6.38 18.78 -8.10
N HIS A 433 5.08 19.07 -8.09
CA HIS A 433 4.06 18.04 -7.89
C HIS A 433 4.08 16.96 -9.00
N ARG A 434 4.75 17.20 -10.13
CA ARG A 434 4.91 16.25 -11.24
C ARG A 434 6.26 15.52 -11.20
N GLY A 435 6.91 15.41 -10.04
CA GLY A 435 8.21 14.75 -9.96
C GLY A 435 9.39 15.70 -10.10
N TRP A 436 10.57 15.11 -10.23
CA TRP A 436 11.85 15.77 -10.44
C TRP A 436 12.07 16.08 -11.91
N ILE A 437 12.38 17.33 -12.21
CA ILE A 437 12.63 17.78 -13.57
C ILE A 437 14.12 17.65 -13.87
N LEU A 438 14.45 16.77 -14.82
CA LEU A 438 15.82 16.50 -15.27
C LEU A 438 15.99 16.87 -16.74
N LYS A 439 17.19 17.35 -17.08
CA LYS A 439 17.62 17.51 -18.47
C LYS A 439 18.26 16.20 -18.92
N ARG A 440 17.80 15.63 -20.04
CA ARG A 440 18.41 14.42 -20.59
C ARG A 440 19.82 14.76 -21.13
N PRO A 441 20.87 13.96 -20.85
CA PRO A 441 22.24 14.27 -21.27
C PRO A 441 22.43 14.37 -22.80
N ASN A 442 21.55 13.76 -23.61
CA ASN A 442 21.76 13.58 -25.06
C ASN A 442 20.60 13.99 -25.99
N SER A 443 19.49 14.57 -25.49
CA SER A 443 18.46 15.19 -26.36
C SER A 443 18.21 16.61 -25.89
N GLY A 444 18.76 17.57 -26.63
CA GLY A 444 19.06 18.94 -26.19
C GLY A 444 17.89 19.86 -25.81
N ASN A 445 16.71 19.36 -25.42
CA ASN A 445 15.64 20.12 -24.75
C ASN A 445 14.52 19.26 -24.12
N GLU A 446 14.60 17.91 -24.10
CA GLU A 446 13.53 17.11 -23.50
C GLU A 446 13.66 17.05 -21.98
N VAL A 447 12.59 17.50 -21.30
CA VAL A 447 12.48 17.50 -19.85
C VAL A 447 11.82 16.19 -19.40
N VAL A 448 12.58 15.35 -18.71
CA VAL A 448 12.06 14.09 -18.15
C VAL A 448 11.58 14.34 -16.72
N HIS A 449 10.39 13.85 -16.41
CA HIS A 449 9.83 13.88 -15.07
C HIS A 449 10.14 12.56 -14.37
N ALA A 450 11.13 12.56 -13.48
CA ALA A 450 11.51 11.39 -12.71
C ALA A 450 10.77 11.33 -11.37
N GLY A 451 10.56 10.11 -10.85
CA GLY A 451 9.99 9.91 -9.52
C GLY A 451 8.50 10.27 -9.43
N ILE A 452 7.75 10.14 -10.53
CA ILE A 452 6.29 10.01 -10.47
C ILE A 452 6.02 8.51 -10.33
N PRO A 453 5.45 8.01 -9.22
CA PRO A 453 4.66 8.77 -8.24
C PRO A 453 5.37 8.99 -6.88
N ASP A 454 6.67 8.73 -6.74
CA ASP A 454 7.44 8.84 -5.48
C ASP A 454 7.25 10.15 -4.72
N VAL A 455 7.11 11.25 -5.44
CA VAL A 455 6.88 12.57 -4.83
C VAL A 455 5.59 12.64 -4.00
N MET A 456 4.67 11.67 -4.14
CA MET A 456 3.46 11.59 -3.31
C MET A 456 3.76 11.63 -1.82
N VAL A 457 4.90 11.05 -1.38
CA VAL A 457 5.29 10.96 0.03
C VAL A 457 5.59 12.34 0.63
N ILE A 458 5.83 13.33 -0.23
CA ILE A 458 6.01 14.73 0.15
C ILE A 458 4.73 15.50 -0.10
N VAL A 459 4.21 15.42 -1.33
CA VAL A 459 3.12 16.26 -1.82
C VAL A 459 1.82 15.98 -1.06
N LEU A 460 1.39 14.71 -0.96
CA LEU A 460 0.11 14.38 -0.32
C LEU A 460 0.15 14.67 1.19
N PRO A 461 1.20 14.29 1.96
CA PRO A 461 1.26 14.64 3.37
C PRO A 461 1.31 16.14 3.62
N HIS A 462 1.98 16.93 2.77
CA HIS A 462 1.97 18.38 2.91
C HIS A 462 0.57 18.96 2.67
N LEU A 463 -0.13 18.52 1.62
CA LEU A 463 -1.48 19.02 1.33
C LEU A 463 -2.50 18.61 2.41
N TYR A 464 -2.54 17.33 2.80
CA TYR A 464 -3.55 16.80 3.72
C TYR A 464 -3.25 16.98 5.20
N PHE A 465 -1.97 16.95 5.62
CA PHE A 465 -1.60 17.04 7.05
C PHE A 465 -0.97 18.37 7.45
N VAL A 466 -0.58 19.23 6.50
CA VAL A 466 -0.04 20.56 6.79
C VAL A 466 -0.98 21.66 6.31
N LEU A 467 -1.19 21.78 4.99
CA LEU A 467 -1.93 22.91 4.42
C LEU A 467 -3.42 22.88 4.77
N LEU A 468 -4.12 21.77 4.52
CA LEU A 468 -5.55 21.64 4.80
C LEU A 468 -5.88 21.90 6.29
N PRO A 469 -5.19 21.27 7.28
CA PRO A 469 -5.41 21.57 8.70
C PRO A 469 -5.07 23.02 9.05
N THR A 470 -4.03 23.60 8.43
CA THR A 470 -3.70 25.03 8.63
C THR A 470 -4.88 25.90 8.25
N ILE A 471 -5.47 25.72 7.07
CA ILE A 471 -6.62 26.52 6.61
C ILE A 471 -7.80 26.39 7.60
N VAL A 472 -8.12 25.16 8.03
CA VAL A 472 -9.21 24.90 8.99
C VAL A 472 -8.95 25.60 10.34
N ILE A 473 -7.75 25.50 10.88
CA ILE A 473 -7.40 26.12 12.17
C ILE A 473 -7.41 27.65 12.06
N LEU A 474 -6.89 28.21 10.96
CA LEU A 474 -6.90 29.65 10.72
C LEU A 474 -8.34 30.18 10.56
N ALA A 475 -9.22 29.42 9.90
CA ALA A 475 -10.64 29.75 9.80
C ALA A 475 -11.32 29.74 11.17
N ALA A 476 -11.05 28.72 12.00
CA ALA A 476 -11.52 28.65 13.38
C ALA A 476 -11.03 29.83 14.23
N MET A 477 -9.78 30.26 14.06
CA MET A 477 -9.24 31.44 14.77
C MET A 477 -9.86 32.76 14.31
N ALA A 478 -10.15 32.91 13.01
CA ALA A 478 -10.85 34.09 12.48
C ALA A 478 -12.27 34.18 13.04
N ALA A 479 -12.99 33.05 13.07
CA ALA A 479 -14.32 32.94 13.63
C ALA A 479 -14.36 33.18 15.16
N GLU A 480 -13.41 32.61 15.92
CA GLU A 480 -13.27 32.83 17.36
C GLU A 480 -13.08 34.32 17.67
N ARG A 481 -12.26 35.01 16.87
CA ARG A 481 -12.05 36.45 17.00
C ARG A 481 -13.36 37.23 16.86
N THR A 482 -14.15 36.93 15.82
CA THR A 482 -15.43 37.62 15.57
C THR A 482 -16.42 37.35 16.69
N ALA A 483 -16.57 36.09 17.12
CA ALA A 483 -17.45 35.70 18.23
C ALA A 483 -17.04 36.38 19.55
N TYR A 484 -15.75 36.40 19.87
CA TYR A 484 -15.25 37.07 21.07
C TYR A 484 -15.48 38.59 21.02
N ARG A 485 -15.28 39.22 19.86
CA ARG A 485 -15.50 40.66 19.69
C ARG A 485 -16.97 41.02 19.92
N GLU A 486 -17.89 40.24 19.37
CA GLU A 486 -19.33 40.44 19.61
C GLU A 486 -19.70 40.22 21.09
N HIS A 487 -19.16 39.18 21.73
CA HIS A 487 -19.38 38.92 23.15
C HIS A 487 -18.83 40.06 24.03
N TYR A 488 -17.62 40.55 23.74
CA TYR A 488 -17.00 41.67 24.44
C TYR A 488 -17.82 42.96 24.31
N LEU A 489 -18.28 43.28 23.10
CA LEU A 489 -19.15 44.45 22.86
C LEU A 489 -20.49 44.33 23.60
N SER A 490 -21.09 43.13 23.65
CA SER A 490 -22.34 42.90 24.37
C SER A 490 -22.22 43.09 25.89
N ARG A 491 -21.10 42.67 26.49
CA ARG A 491 -20.82 42.86 27.92
C ARG A 491 -20.36 44.27 28.27
N SER A 492 -19.70 44.97 27.35
CA SER A 492 -19.18 46.32 27.57
C SER A 492 -20.24 47.42 27.49
N GLY A 493 -21.45 47.12 27.00
CA GLY A 493 -22.53 48.12 26.82
C GLY A 493 -22.21 49.24 25.81
N LYS A 494 -21.10 49.15 25.08
CA LYS A 494 -20.65 50.19 24.13
C LYS A 494 -21.26 49.99 22.75
N LYS A 495 -21.97 51.01 22.26
CA LYS A 495 -22.34 51.13 20.83
C LYS A 495 -21.10 51.42 19.99
N LYS A 496 -21.21 51.14 18.69
CA LYS A 496 -20.11 51.00 17.71
C LYS A 496 -19.24 52.27 17.48
N ASP A 497 -19.60 53.42 18.07
CA ASP A 497 -19.12 54.74 17.63
C ASP A 497 -18.33 55.58 18.65
N ASP A 498 -18.05 55.09 19.87
CA ASP A 498 -17.30 55.88 20.85
C ASP A 498 -15.78 55.66 20.78
N TYR A 499 -15.11 56.55 20.04
CA TYR A 499 -13.66 56.79 20.13
C TYR A 499 -13.40 57.70 21.36
N TYR A 500 -13.07 57.15 22.53
CA TYR A 500 -12.17 57.83 23.48
C TYR A 500 -11.63 56.92 24.59
N GLN A 501 -10.40 57.25 24.94
CA GLN A 501 -9.38 56.55 25.73
C GLN A 501 -9.67 56.63 27.25
N LYS A 502 -9.89 55.49 27.92
CA LYS A 502 -9.74 55.38 29.39
C LYS A 502 -9.14 54.03 29.81
N SER A 503 -8.49 54.06 30.98
CA SER A 503 -7.28 53.32 31.36
C SER A 503 -7.29 51.80 31.20
N ARG A 504 -6.33 51.33 30.40
CA ARG A 504 -5.94 49.95 30.07
C ARG A 504 -5.78 49.00 31.28
N ARG A 505 -5.44 49.51 32.46
CA ARG A 505 -4.87 48.71 33.56
C ARG A 505 -5.84 47.98 34.50
N GLN A 506 -7.12 48.36 34.58
CA GLN A 506 -8.02 47.85 35.63
C GLN A 506 -8.99 46.73 35.16
N ILE A 507 -9.24 46.63 33.85
CA ILE A 507 -10.05 45.55 33.25
C ILE A 507 -9.17 44.35 32.84
N GLU A 508 -7.86 44.57 32.66
CA GLU A 508 -6.91 43.54 32.26
C GLU A 508 -6.74 42.43 33.31
N HIS A 509 -6.89 42.69 34.60
CA HIS A 509 -6.56 41.69 35.63
C HIS A 509 -7.66 40.65 35.94
N GLU A 510 -8.95 40.99 35.82
CA GLU A 510 -10.06 40.04 36.14
C GLU A 510 -10.43 39.11 34.97
N ILE A 511 -10.14 39.46 33.71
CA ILE A 511 -10.51 38.67 32.52
C ILE A 511 -9.35 37.81 32.01
N PHE A 512 -8.11 38.16 32.35
CA PHE A 512 -6.89 37.51 31.85
C PHE A 512 -6.75 36.04 32.26
N TRP A 513 -7.29 35.65 33.41
CA TRP A 513 -7.15 34.28 33.92
C TRP A 513 -8.21 33.29 33.42
N ASN A 514 -9.34 33.74 32.86
CA ASN A 514 -10.43 32.85 32.40
C ASN A 514 -10.79 32.99 30.90
N GLY A 515 -10.10 33.86 30.14
CA GLY A 515 -10.48 34.21 28.77
C GLY A 515 -9.87 33.34 27.67
N ARG A 516 -10.73 32.76 26.82
CA ARG A 516 -10.41 32.10 25.52
C ARG A 516 -9.71 30.72 25.56
N TRP A 517 -10.27 29.76 26.31
CA TRP A 517 -9.78 28.38 26.27
C TRP A 517 -9.78 27.76 24.85
N ILE A 518 -10.79 28.08 24.03
CA ILE A 518 -10.86 27.67 22.62
C ILE A 518 -9.61 28.10 21.85
N ARG A 519 -9.14 29.34 22.05
CA ARG A 519 -7.95 29.86 21.38
C ARG A 519 -6.68 29.12 21.83
N LYS A 520 -6.55 28.82 23.13
CA LYS A 520 -5.43 28.01 23.65
C LYS A 520 -5.41 26.62 22.98
N PHE A 521 -6.58 26.02 22.79
CA PHE A 521 -6.72 24.74 22.12
C PHE A 521 -6.37 24.81 20.61
N LEU A 522 -6.78 25.86 19.91
CA LEU A 522 -6.39 26.10 18.51
C LEU A 522 -4.88 26.33 18.35
N CYS A 523 -4.24 27.05 19.28
CA CYS A 523 -2.79 27.21 19.31
C CYS A 523 -2.07 25.87 19.53
N LEU A 524 -2.61 24.98 20.39
CA LEU A 524 -2.08 23.62 20.55
C LEU A 524 -2.13 22.83 19.25
N PHE A 525 -3.24 22.93 18.49
CA PHE A 525 -3.33 22.30 17.17
C PHE A 525 -2.34 22.88 16.16
N CYS A 526 -2.08 24.20 16.17
CA CYS A 526 -1.01 24.79 15.37
C CYS A 526 0.35 24.12 15.66
N LEU A 527 0.68 23.88 16.93
CA LEU A 527 1.93 23.19 17.30
C LEU A 527 2.00 21.77 16.75
N VAL A 528 0.89 21.03 16.75
CA VAL A 528 0.82 19.68 16.17
C VAL A 528 1.10 19.71 14.66
N VAL A 529 0.50 20.67 13.94
CA VAL A 529 0.73 20.85 12.50
C VAL A 529 2.17 21.27 12.21
N LEU A 530 2.72 22.23 12.98
CA LEU A 530 4.12 22.65 12.85
C LEU A 530 5.10 21.51 13.13
N TRP A 531 4.79 20.63 14.07
CA TRP A 531 5.60 19.43 14.34
C TRP A 531 5.57 18.44 13.17
N LYS A 532 4.39 18.22 12.56
CA LYS A 532 4.26 17.39 11.35
C LYS A 532 5.03 17.99 10.17
N HIS A 533 4.89 19.29 9.95
CA HIS A 533 5.63 20.05 8.93
C HIS A 533 7.14 19.94 9.14
N TRP A 534 7.61 20.17 10.37
CA TRP A 534 9.03 20.06 10.71
C TRP A 534 9.59 18.65 10.45
N LYS A 535 8.83 17.59 10.76
CA LYS A 535 9.23 16.22 10.46
C LYS A 535 9.41 15.98 8.96
N LEU A 536 8.48 16.49 8.13
CA LEU A 536 8.58 16.41 6.68
C LEU A 536 9.81 17.16 6.17
N CYS A 537 9.97 18.42 6.58
CA CYS A 537 11.13 19.26 6.27
C CYS A 537 12.47 18.61 6.67
N ARG A 538 12.55 18.04 7.88
CA ARG A 538 13.76 17.36 8.38
C ARG A 538 14.12 16.14 7.53
N ALA A 539 13.12 15.39 7.06
CA ALA A 539 13.35 14.26 6.16
C ALA A 539 13.95 14.74 4.82
N LEU A 540 13.46 15.85 4.27
CA LEU A 540 13.97 16.45 3.03
C LEU A 540 15.41 16.96 3.15
N VAL A 541 15.72 17.67 4.23
CA VAL A 541 17.09 18.15 4.51
C VAL A 541 18.07 16.98 4.56
N LYS A 542 17.70 15.92 5.28
CA LYS A 542 18.55 14.73 5.43
C LYS A 542 18.72 13.98 4.11
N ALA A 543 17.67 13.91 3.29
CA ALA A 543 17.68 13.24 2.01
C ALA A 543 18.62 13.93 1.02
N TYR A 544 18.41 15.22 0.78
CA TYR A 544 19.02 15.94 -0.33
C TYR A 544 20.19 16.84 0.09
N ALA A 545 20.69 16.70 1.32
CA ALA A 545 21.71 17.59 1.89
C ALA A 545 21.38 19.07 1.65
N MET A 546 20.11 19.40 1.82
CA MET A 546 19.53 20.65 1.34
C MET A 546 19.70 21.77 2.38
N ASN A 547 20.07 22.98 1.96
CA ASN A 547 20.00 24.16 2.82
C ASN A 547 18.58 24.76 2.76
N PRO A 548 17.81 24.76 3.87
CA PRO A 548 16.44 25.29 3.90
C PRO A 548 16.30 26.72 3.38
N LEU A 549 17.30 27.58 3.60
CA LEU A 549 17.23 29.00 3.24
C LEU A 549 17.44 29.22 1.74
N LEU A 550 18.33 28.44 1.11
CA LEU A 550 18.69 28.64 -0.29
C LEU A 550 17.83 27.79 -1.22
N HIS A 551 17.51 26.56 -0.82
CA HIS A 551 16.99 25.55 -1.72
C HIS A 551 15.48 25.32 -1.59
N SER A 552 14.83 25.75 -0.50
CA SER A 552 13.38 25.61 -0.33
C SER A 552 12.81 26.57 0.74
N PRO A 553 13.08 27.89 0.67
CA PRO A 553 12.68 28.81 1.74
C PRO A 553 11.15 28.88 1.88
N VAL A 554 10.42 28.83 0.77
CA VAL A 554 8.95 28.93 0.77
C VAL A 554 8.31 27.72 1.45
N LEU A 555 8.74 26.49 1.16
CA LEU A 555 8.17 25.30 1.80
C LEU A 555 8.45 25.30 3.31
N PHE A 556 9.65 25.71 3.74
CA PHE A 556 10.06 25.62 5.13
C PHE A 556 9.42 26.70 6.02
N PHE A 557 9.44 27.96 5.56
CA PHE A 557 9.13 29.10 6.43
C PHE A 557 7.72 29.67 6.24
N PHE A 558 7.06 29.38 5.11
CA PHE A 558 5.76 30.00 4.81
C PHE A 558 4.66 29.61 5.81
N ILE A 559 4.47 28.32 6.09
CA ILE A 559 3.43 27.85 7.02
C ILE A 559 3.65 28.41 8.45
N PRO A 560 4.86 28.31 9.05
CA PRO A 560 5.13 28.96 10.33
C PRO A 560 4.87 30.48 10.32
N ALA A 561 5.31 31.18 9.27
CA ALA A 561 5.14 32.62 9.16
C ALA A 561 3.67 33.03 9.06
N VAL A 562 2.88 32.35 8.23
CA VAL A 562 1.44 32.62 8.09
C VAL A 562 0.68 32.28 9.36
N MET A 563 1.02 31.18 10.05
CA MET A 563 0.42 30.88 11.35
C MET A 563 0.73 31.97 12.38
N GLY A 564 1.99 32.38 12.53
CA GLY A 564 2.39 33.45 13.45
C GLY A 564 1.70 34.77 13.13
N PHE A 565 1.68 35.17 11.86
CA PHE A 565 1.02 36.38 11.39
C PHE A 565 -0.50 36.33 11.64
N SER A 566 -1.14 35.19 11.43
CA SER A 566 -2.57 34.99 11.67
C SER A 566 -2.91 35.06 13.16
N ILE A 567 -2.08 34.46 14.03
CA ILE A 567 -2.24 34.56 15.48
C ILE A 567 -2.14 36.02 15.91
N TYR A 568 -1.14 36.77 15.41
CA TYR A 568 -1.01 38.20 15.68
C TYR A 568 -2.25 38.98 15.22
N LYS A 569 -2.66 38.84 13.96
CA LYS A 569 -3.82 39.56 13.40
C LYS A 569 -5.15 39.22 14.09
N THR A 570 -5.32 37.98 14.54
CA THR A 570 -6.55 37.56 15.24
C THR A 570 -6.52 37.81 16.75
N SER A 571 -5.36 38.16 17.31
CA SER A 571 -5.23 38.54 18.73
C SER A 571 -5.67 39.98 19.00
N ALA A 572 -5.58 40.86 17.99
CA ALA A 572 -6.06 42.23 18.08
C ALA A 572 -7.60 42.28 18.09
N ILE A 573 -8.16 42.79 19.19
CA ILE A 573 -9.59 43.08 19.36
C ILE A 573 -9.99 44.30 18.51
#